data_AF-A0A6P1IDV2-F1
#
_entry.id   AF-A0A6P1IDV2-F1
#
_cell.length_a   1.000
_cell.length_b   1.000
_cell.length_c   1.000
_cell.angle_alpha   90.00
_cell.angle_beta   90.00
_cell.angle_gamma   90.00
#
_symmetry.space_group_name_H-M   'P 1'
#
loop_
_entity.id
_entity.type
_entity.pdbx_description
1 polymer ?
#
loop_
_entity_poly.entity_id
_entity_poly.type
_entity_poly.pdbx_seq_one_letter_code
_entity_poly.pdbx_strand_id
1 'polypeptide(L)'
;MNDPHDSRASVNSSIHKKNAQHITGSAMPAALVVAGYSGSLAEPLAIMEELKAKSASIQAEDLDLVEQMLLHQAIALQSMFMDLAVRAKGETSLPGMQTLTQLALKAQSGSRATLQTLAELKNPRPVFVRQTNVAHNQQVNNGDKPPSRVEKQRAAPIELKAHEEDMHGYPTLDTRAAKTAGRANSPDPAMGAVHRTPKRRG
;
A
#
# COMPACT_ATOMS: atom_id res chain seq x y z
N MET A 1 -45.56 -27.53 31.16
CA MET A 1 -45.90 -27.39 29.72
C MET A 1 -44.74 -26.68 29.05
N ASN A 2 -43.87 -27.40 28.33
CA ASN A 2 -42.90 -26.75 27.45
C ASN A 2 -43.61 -26.50 26.12
N ASP A 3 -43.73 -25.23 25.74
CA ASP A 3 -44.43 -24.80 24.55
C ASP A 3 -43.62 -25.20 23.29
N PRO A 4 -44.16 -26.06 22.40
CA PRO A 4 -43.40 -26.59 21.26
C PRO A 4 -43.01 -25.53 20.21
N HIS A 5 -43.60 -24.33 20.27
CA HIS A 5 -43.24 -23.20 19.41
C HIS A 5 -41.92 -22.53 19.82
N ASP A 6 -41.59 -22.50 21.11
CA ASP A 6 -40.40 -21.83 21.64
C ASP A 6 -39.10 -22.63 21.36
N SER A 7 -39.20 -23.97 21.41
CA SER A 7 -38.10 -24.87 21.02
C SER A 7 -37.75 -24.77 19.53
N ARG A 8 -38.73 -24.60 18.63
CA ARG A 8 -38.47 -24.49 17.17
C ARG A 8 -37.83 -23.15 16.80
N ALA A 9 -38.24 -22.07 17.44
CA ALA A 9 -37.64 -20.74 17.25
C ALA A 9 -36.19 -20.69 17.76
N SER A 10 -35.93 -21.28 18.93
CA SER A 10 -34.58 -21.40 19.50
C SER A 10 -33.63 -22.25 18.64
N VAL A 11 -34.11 -23.40 18.14
CA VAL A 11 -33.34 -24.27 17.24
C VAL A 11 -33.03 -23.58 15.91
N ASN A 12 -34.00 -22.90 15.30
CA ASN A 12 -33.79 -22.16 14.05
C ASN A 12 -32.78 -21.01 14.23
N SER A 13 -32.87 -20.25 15.32
CA SER A 13 -31.90 -19.20 15.66
C SER A 13 -30.48 -19.74 15.83
N SER A 14 -30.33 -20.91 16.49
CA SER A 14 -29.05 -21.60 16.66
C SER A 14 -28.48 -22.09 15.32
N ILE A 15 -29.32 -22.61 14.42
CA ILE A 15 -28.92 -23.01 13.06
C ILE A 15 -28.46 -21.79 12.25
N HIS A 16 -29.21 -20.69 12.26
CA HIS A 16 -28.80 -19.47 11.55
C HIS A 16 -27.49 -18.89 12.09
N LYS A 17 -27.27 -18.93 13.41
CA LYS A 17 -26.01 -18.47 14.02
C LYS A 17 -24.82 -19.38 13.67
N LYS A 18 -25.00 -20.70 13.66
CA LYS A 18 -23.96 -21.65 13.22
C LYS A 18 -23.66 -21.48 11.73
N ASN A 19 -24.69 -21.35 10.90
CA ASN A 19 -24.52 -21.08 9.46
C ASN A 19 -23.80 -19.75 9.24
N ALA A 20 -24.16 -18.70 9.98
CA ALA A 20 -23.47 -17.41 9.93
C ALA A 20 -22.00 -17.54 10.36
N GLN A 21 -21.68 -18.30 11.41
CA GLN A 21 -20.29 -18.58 11.82
C GLN A 21 -19.50 -19.36 10.77
N HIS A 22 -20.13 -20.30 10.06
CA HIS A 22 -19.50 -20.99 8.92
C HIS A 22 -19.31 -20.05 7.73
N ILE A 23 -20.16 -19.05 7.55
CA ILE A 23 -20.03 -18.05 6.48
C ILE A 23 -18.98 -16.99 6.84
N THR A 24 -18.88 -16.55 8.11
CA THR A 24 -17.99 -15.43 8.47
C THR A 24 -16.65 -15.85 9.06
N GLY A 25 -16.56 -17.05 9.65
CA GLY A 25 -15.36 -17.54 10.34
C GLY A 25 -14.69 -18.74 9.66
N SER A 26 -15.12 -19.17 8.48
CA SER A 26 -14.52 -20.31 7.77
C SER A 26 -13.99 -19.91 6.38
N ALA A 27 -13.09 -20.72 5.84
CA ALA A 27 -12.51 -20.52 4.51
C ALA A 27 -13.49 -20.77 3.35
N MET A 28 -14.74 -21.19 3.61
CA MET A 28 -15.71 -21.55 2.57
C MET A 28 -16.05 -20.42 1.58
N PRO A 29 -16.43 -19.20 2.01
CA PRO A 29 -16.75 -18.13 1.06
C PRO A 29 -15.55 -17.75 0.19
N ALA A 30 -14.35 -17.70 0.80
CA ALA A 30 -13.12 -17.45 0.06
C ALA A 30 -12.86 -18.55 -0.98
N ALA A 31 -13.05 -19.82 -0.61
CA ALA A 31 -12.91 -20.95 -1.52
C ALA A 31 -13.90 -20.91 -2.69
N LEU A 32 -15.17 -20.55 -2.44
CA LEU A 32 -16.18 -20.40 -3.49
C LEU A 32 -15.83 -19.27 -4.46
N VAL A 33 -15.34 -18.14 -3.95
CA VAL A 33 -14.90 -17.02 -4.80
C VAL A 33 -13.69 -17.44 -5.64
N VAL A 34 -12.67 -18.05 -5.03
CA VAL A 34 -11.50 -18.54 -5.75
C VAL A 34 -11.91 -19.56 -6.81
N ALA A 35 -12.78 -20.52 -6.48
CA ALA A 35 -13.32 -21.49 -7.44
C ALA A 35 -14.04 -20.81 -8.61
N GLY A 36 -14.83 -19.77 -8.33
CA GLY A 36 -15.52 -18.99 -9.36
C GLY A 36 -14.57 -18.29 -10.34
N TYR A 37 -13.43 -17.79 -9.87
CA TYR A 37 -12.41 -17.14 -10.71
C TYR A 37 -11.45 -18.15 -11.37
N SER A 38 -11.14 -19.26 -10.70
CA SER A 38 -10.26 -20.31 -11.22
C SER A 38 -10.97 -21.22 -12.21
N GLY A 39 -12.30 -21.18 -12.31
CA GLY A 39 -13.07 -22.13 -13.10
C GLY A 39 -12.83 -23.57 -12.61
N SER A 40 -12.69 -24.51 -13.55
CA SER A 40 -12.52 -25.95 -13.26
C SER A 40 -11.10 -26.37 -12.85
N LEU A 41 -10.23 -25.44 -12.47
CA LEU A 41 -8.84 -25.76 -12.14
C LEU A 41 -8.68 -26.55 -10.83
N ALA A 42 -9.64 -26.45 -9.91
CA ALA A 42 -9.64 -27.22 -8.67
C ALA A 42 -11.04 -27.30 -8.04
N GLU A 43 -11.30 -28.38 -7.32
CA GLU A 43 -12.52 -28.55 -6.54
C GLU A 43 -12.57 -27.57 -5.36
N PRO A 44 -13.74 -26.97 -5.03
CA PRO A 44 -13.88 -26.00 -3.94
C PRO A 44 -13.39 -26.51 -2.58
N LEU A 45 -13.52 -27.82 -2.33
CA LEU A 45 -13.09 -28.43 -1.07
C LEU A 45 -11.55 -28.43 -0.95
N ALA A 46 -10.84 -28.76 -2.03
CA ALA A 46 -9.37 -28.71 -2.07
C ALA A 46 -8.86 -27.27 -1.91
N ILE A 47 -9.52 -26.30 -2.53
CA ILE A 47 -9.20 -24.87 -2.36
C ILE A 47 -9.39 -24.45 -0.90
N MET A 48 -10.47 -24.89 -0.25
CA MET A 48 -10.73 -24.57 1.15
C MET A 48 -9.66 -25.16 2.08
N GLU A 49 -9.19 -26.40 1.84
CA GLU A 49 -8.11 -27.02 2.60
C GLU A 49 -6.80 -26.23 2.46
N GLU A 50 -6.44 -25.86 1.24
CA GLU A 50 -5.25 -25.05 0.96
C GLU A 50 -5.32 -23.66 1.62
N LEU A 51 -6.48 -23.01 1.59
CA LEU A 51 -6.69 -21.71 2.26
C LEU A 51 -6.55 -21.82 3.79
N LYS A 52 -6.97 -22.93 4.39
CA LYS A 52 -6.77 -23.19 5.82
C LYS A 52 -5.29 -23.44 6.12
N ALA A 53 -4.59 -24.22 5.29
CA ALA A 53 -3.16 -24.48 5.46
C ALA A 53 -2.34 -23.19 5.39
N LYS A 54 -2.63 -22.32 4.40
CA LYS A 54 -1.99 -20.99 4.29
C LYS A 54 -2.29 -20.11 5.49
N SER A 55 -3.53 -20.08 5.96
CA SER A 55 -3.91 -19.33 7.17
C SER A 55 -3.15 -19.83 8.41
N ALA A 56 -2.96 -21.14 8.54
CA ALA A 56 -2.23 -21.74 9.65
C ALA A 56 -0.72 -21.42 9.61
N SER A 57 -0.10 -21.43 8.43
CA SER A 57 1.31 -21.00 8.24
C SER A 57 1.52 -19.54 8.65
N ILE A 58 0.62 -18.64 8.25
CA ILE A 58 0.66 -17.22 8.67
C ILE A 58 0.49 -17.08 10.19
N GLN A 59 -0.39 -17.86 10.81
CA GLN A 59 -0.56 -17.88 12.27
C GLN A 59 0.69 -18.39 13.00
N ALA A 60 1.51 -19.21 12.34
CA ALA A 60 2.79 -19.69 12.83
C ALA A 60 3.96 -18.73 12.51
N GLU A 61 3.66 -17.50 12.09
CA GLU A 61 4.65 -16.47 11.70
C GLU A 61 5.51 -16.84 10.48
N ASP A 62 5.11 -17.86 9.72
CA ASP A 62 5.72 -18.21 8.46
C ASP A 62 5.06 -17.42 7.31
N LEU A 63 5.83 -16.51 6.73
CA LEU A 63 5.38 -15.61 5.67
C LEU A 63 5.94 -15.99 4.31
N ASP A 64 6.74 -17.06 4.19
CA ASP A 64 7.46 -17.40 2.96
C ASP A 64 6.49 -17.59 1.78
N LEU A 65 5.35 -18.23 2.01
CA LEU A 65 4.32 -18.42 0.99
C LEU A 65 3.70 -17.10 0.52
N VAL A 66 3.51 -16.15 1.43
CA VAL A 66 2.97 -14.82 1.11
C VAL A 66 4.01 -13.99 0.37
N GLU A 67 5.27 -14.05 0.80
CA GLU A 67 6.39 -13.38 0.14
C GLU A 67 6.56 -13.84 -1.31
N GLN A 68 6.58 -15.16 -1.53
CA GLN A 68 6.67 -15.76 -2.85
C GLN A 68 5.47 -15.37 -3.72
N MET A 69 4.25 -15.42 -3.15
CA MET A 69 3.04 -14.99 -3.86
C MET A 69 3.14 -13.54 -4.33
N LEU A 70 3.54 -12.62 -3.46
CA LEU A 70 3.69 -11.20 -3.80
C LEU A 70 4.79 -10.99 -4.85
N LEU A 71 5.92 -11.71 -4.74
CA LEU A 71 6.98 -11.65 -5.74
C LEU A 71 6.49 -12.12 -7.11
N HIS A 72 5.79 -13.26 -7.19
CA HIS A 72 5.23 -13.77 -8.44
C HIS A 72 4.21 -12.80 -9.05
N GLN A 73 3.34 -12.20 -8.23
CA GLN A 73 2.39 -11.18 -8.68
C GLN A 73 3.09 -9.93 -9.23
N ALA A 74 4.15 -9.46 -8.57
CA ALA A 74 4.93 -8.32 -9.02
C ALA A 74 5.61 -8.59 -10.38
N ILE A 75 6.16 -9.79 -10.57
CA ILE A 75 6.76 -10.23 -11.83
C ILE A 75 5.70 -10.32 -12.94
N ALA A 76 4.52 -10.88 -12.66
CA ALA A 76 3.44 -10.97 -13.64
C ALA A 76 2.98 -9.57 -14.11
N LEU A 77 2.82 -8.62 -13.18
CA LEU A 77 2.48 -7.23 -13.51
C LEU A 77 3.59 -6.52 -14.30
N GLN A 78 4.85 -6.78 -13.98
CA GLN A 78 5.99 -6.25 -14.75
C GLN A 78 5.99 -6.78 -16.18
N SER A 79 5.74 -8.08 -16.38
CA SER A 79 5.61 -8.70 -17.70
C SER A 79 4.45 -8.10 -18.49
N MET A 80 3.31 -7.85 -17.84
CA MET A 80 2.17 -7.16 -18.45
C MET A 80 2.52 -5.73 -18.89
N PHE A 81 3.27 -4.98 -18.08
CA PHE A 81 3.79 -3.67 -18.48
C PHE A 81 4.66 -3.76 -19.73
N MET A 82 5.61 -4.71 -19.77
CA MET A 82 6.51 -4.89 -20.91
C MET A 82 5.74 -5.21 -22.20
N ASP A 83 4.80 -6.17 -22.15
CA ASP A 83 3.98 -6.56 -23.28
C ASP A 83 3.11 -5.40 -23.79
N LEU A 84 2.40 -4.71 -22.90
CA LEU A 84 1.55 -3.57 -23.26
C LEU A 84 2.35 -2.39 -23.83
N ALA A 85 3.55 -2.12 -23.29
CA ALA A 85 4.42 -1.06 -23.79
C ALA A 85 4.95 -1.37 -25.20
N VAL A 86 5.32 -2.63 -25.47
CA VAL A 86 5.72 -3.07 -26.81
C VAL A 86 4.56 -2.95 -27.80
N ARG A 87 3.35 -3.36 -27.40
CA ARG A 87 2.14 -3.20 -28.24
C ARG A 87 1.81 -1.74 -28.50
N ALA A 88 1.89 -0.87 -27.47
CA ALA A 88 1.63 0.56 -27.61
C ALA A 88 2.59 1.22 -28.62
N LYS A 89 3.85 0.79 -28.66
CA LYS A 89 4.84 1.30 -29.64
C LYS A 89 4.47 0.93 -31.09
N GLY A 90 3.82 -0.22 -31.30
CA GLY A 90 3.38 -0.67 -32.63
C GLY A 90 2.01 -0.12 -33.05
N GLU A 91 1.31 0.58 -32.16
CA GLU A 91 -0.03 1.08 -32.41
C GLU A 91 -0.02 2.37 -33.23
N THR A 92 -0.83 2.43 -34.28
CA THR A 92 -0.87 3.58 -35.19
C THR A 92 -1.97 4.58 -34.83
N SER A 93 -3.01 4.10 -34.15
CA SER A 93 -4.10 4.94 -33.69
C SER A 93 -3.72 5.64 -32.38
N LEU A 94 -3.91 6.97 -32.32
CA LEU A 94 -3.69 7.72 -31.08
C LEU A 94 -4.54 7.19 -29.90
N PRO A 95 -5.85 6.86 -30.08
CA PRO A 95 -6.65 6.32 -28.99
C PRO A 95 -6.18 4.94 -28.50
N GLY A 96 -5.74 4.06 -29.40
CA GLY A 96 -5.19 2.75 -29.04
C GLY A 96 -3.87 2.89 -28.28
N MET A 97 -2.97 3.73 -28.78
CA MET A 97 -1.68 4.01 -28.14
C MET A 97 -1.87 4.58 -26.73
N GLN A 98 -2.81 5.53 -26.56
CA GLN A 98 -3.14 6.09 -25.26
C GLN A 98 -3.69 5.03 -24.30
N THR A 99 -4.62 4.19 -24.78
CA THR A 99 -5.22 3.13 -23.96
C THR A 99 -4.18 2.12 -23.50
N LEU A 100 -3.36 1.59 -24.41
CA LEU A 100 -2.31 0.62 -24.09
C LEU A 100 -1.24 1.21 -23.17
N THR A 101 -0.83 2.46 -23.41
CA THR A 101 0.13 3.15 -22.55
C THR A 101 -0.42 3.34 -21.14
N GLN A 102 -1.69 3.74 -20.99
CA GLN A 102 -2.34 3.88 -19.68
C GLN A 102 -2.42 2.55 -18.93
N LEU A 103 -2.78 1.46 -19.63
CA LEU A 103 -2.81 0.12 -19.02
C LEU A 103 -1.40 -0.34 -18.62
N ALA A 104 -0.39 -0.07 -19.43
CA ALA A 104 1.00 -0.38 -19.11
C ALA A 104 1.44 0.35 -17.84
N LEU A 105 1.23 1.67 -17.76
CA LEU A 105 1.60 2.47 -16.58
C LEU A 105 0.85 2.01 -15.32
N LYS A 106 -0.41 1.58 -15.45
CA LYS A 106 -1.15 0.96 -14.34
C LYS A 106 -0.49 -0.35 -13.89
N ALA A 107 -0.15 -1.26 -14.80
CA ALA A 107 0.55 -2.50 -14.48
C ALA A 107 1.91 -2.24 -13.79
N GLN A 108 2.68 -1.27 -14.27
CA GLN A 108 3.94 -0.84 -13.64
C GLN A 108 3.70 -0.32 -12.21
N SER A 109 2.69 0.53 -12.02
CA SER A 109 2.36 1.07 -10.70
C SER A 109 1.93 -0.03 -9.72
N GLY A 110 1.18 -1.03 -10.21
CA GLY A 110 0.82 -2.22 -9.43
C GLY A 110 2.04 -3.04 -9.02
N SER A 111 2.95 -3.33 -9.95
CA SER A 111 4.18 -4.09 -9.65
C SER A 111 5.01 -3.41 -8.56
N ARG A 112 5.21 -2.08 -8.66
CA ARG A 112 5.91 -1.30 -7.64
C ARG A 112 5.20 -1.33 -6.28
N ALA A 113 3.87 -1.22 -6.26
CA ALA A 113 3.10 -1.29 -5.02
C ALA A 113 3.24 -2.66 -4.35
N THR A 114 3.19 -3.75 -5.12
CA THR A 114 3.38 -5.11 -4.60
C THR A 114 4.77 -5.31 -4.01
N LEU A 115 5.83 -4.83 -4.68
CA LEU A 115 7.20 -4.88 -4.15
C LEU A 115 7.37 -4.02 -2.90
N GLN A 116 6.69 -2.88 -2.81
CA GLN A 116 6.67 -2.08 -1.60
C GLN A 116 6.01 -2.83 -0.44
N THR A 117 4.87 -3.48 -0.67
CA THR A 117 4.23 -4.34 0.34
C THR A 117 5.15 -5.47 0.78
N LEU A 118 5.87 -6.11 -0.14
CA LEU A 118 6.87 -7.14 0.20
C LEU A 118 8.01 -6.58 1.07
N ALA A 119 8.52 -5.38 0.75
CA ALA A 119 9.55 -4.72 1.55
C ALA A 119 9.06 -4.33 2.95
N GLU A 120 7.81 -3.86 3.06
CA GLU A 120 7.17 -3.54 4.34
C GLU A 120 6.88 -4.78 5.19
N LEU A 121 6.62 -5.93 4.55
CA LEU A 121 6.48 -7.22 5.23
C LEU A 121 7.81 -7.68 5.85
N LYS A 122 8.93 -7.52 5.12
CA LYS A 122 10.26 -7.91 5.62
C LYS A 122 10.80 -7.00 6.71
N ASN A 123 10.50 -5.71 6.62
CA ASN A 123 10.98 -4.71 7.56
C ASN A 123 9.78 -3.85 8.01
N PRO A 124 8.95 -4.34 8.94
CA PRO A 124 7.84 -3.57 9.45
C PRO A 124 8.41 -2.32 10.12
N ARG A 125 8.05 -1.14 9.56
CA ARG A 125 8.49 0.14 10.13
C ARG A 125 7.97 0.20 11.57
N PRO A 126 8.83 0.46 12.58
CA PRO A 126 8.36 0.55 13.95
C PRO A 126 7.34 1.69 14.04
N VAL A 127 6.07 1.33 14.27
CA VAL A 127 5.06 2.30 14.65
C VAL A 127 5.44 2.73 16.06
N PHE A 128 6.09 3.87 16.20
CA PHE A 128 6.29 4.51 17.50
C PHE A 128 4.90 4.83 18.06
N VAL A 129 4.35 3.90 18.84
CA VAL A 129 3.15 4.13 19.63
C VAL A 129 3.52 5.23 20.60
N ARG A 130 3.06 6.46 20.34
CA ARG A 130 3.06 7.53 21.33
C ARG A 130 2.29 6.98 22.53
N GLN A 131 3.02 6.54 23.54
CA GLN A 131 2.44 6.19 24.83
C GLN A 131 1.85 7.47 25.39
N THR A 132 0.56 7.66 25.16
CA THR A 132 -0.27 8.63 25.86
C THR A 132 -0.45 8.10 27.28
N ASN A 133 0.62 8.09 28.08
CA ASN A 133 0.54 8.08 29.54
C ASN A 133 -0.01 9.43 29.97
N VAL A 134 -1.26 9.72 29.63
CA VAL A 134 -2.00 10.79 30.29
C VAL A 134 -2.39 10.19 31.62
N ALA A 135 -1.47 10.38 32.58
CA ALA A 135 -1.76 10.32 33.99
C ALA A 135 -3.06 11.11 34.20
N HIS A 136 -4.15 10.37 34.43
CA HIS A 136 -5.33 10.91 35.05
C HIS A 136 -4.83 11.56 36.34
N ASN A 137 -4.91 12.89 36.46
CA ASN A 137 -4.57 13.60 37.69
C ASN A 137 -5.42 13.01 38.82
N GLN A 138 -4.90 12.00 39.51
CA GLN A 138 -5.47 11.53 40.77
C GLN A 138 -5.08 12.54 41.83
N GLN A 139 -5.88 13.58 41.96
CA GLN A 139 -5.88 14.39 43.17
C GLN A 139 -6.51 13.54 44.28
N VAL A 140 -5.65 12.97 45.12
CA VAL A 140 -6.07 12.44 46.43
C VAL A 140 -6.36 13.63 47.34
N ASN A 141 -7.63 14.03 47.41
CA ASN A 141 -8.11 14.97 48.42
C ASN A 141 -8.26 14.21 49.73
N ASN A 142 -7.28 14.34 50.62
CA ASN A 142 -7.47 14.07 52.05
C ASN A 142 -7.12 15.35 52.80
N GLY A 143 -8.09 15.88 53.56
CA GLY A 143 -8.24 17.31 53.84
C GLY A 143 -7.33 17.98 54.88
N ASP A 144 -7.49 19.31 54.89
CA ASP A 144 -7.31 20.33 55.94
C ASP A 144 -5.93 20.65 56.56
N LYS A 145 -5.24 21.68 56.02
CA LYS A 145 -5.01 23.04 56.64
C LYS A 145 -3.95 23.89 55.87
N PRO A 146 -3.95 25.25 55.98
CA PRO A 146 -3.34 26.16 55.00
C PRO A 146 -2.01 26.82 55.48
N PRO A 147 -1.48 27.84 54.77
CA PRO A 147 -0.36 27.76 53.84
C PRO A 147 1.01 28.11 54.48
N SER A 148 2.08 27.40 54.12
CA SER A 148 3.46 27.87 54.37
C SER A 148 4.36 27.75 53.13
N ARG A 149 4.71 28.93 52.63
CA ARG A 149 5.91 29.35 51.90
C ARG A 149 6.84 28.30 51.26
N VAL A 150 6.88 28.35 49.92
CA VAL A 150 8.03 28.27 48.99
C VAL A 150 8.93 27.03 49.02
N GLU A 151 8.95 26.29 47.91
CA GLU A 151 10.21 25.83 47.30
C GLU A 151 10.05 25.61 45.78
N LYS A 152 10.91 26.24 44.99
CA LYS A 152 11.06 25.99 43.54
C LYS A 152 11.72 24.62 43.37
N GLN A 153 10.96 23.61 42.96
CA GLN A 153 11.55 22.36 42.48
C GLN A 153 11.75 22.44 40.97
N ARG A 154 13.02 22.66 40.57
CA ARG A 154 13.49 22.39 39.21
C ARG A 154 13.37 20.88 38.97
N ALA A 155 12.44 20.47 38.10
CA ALA A 155 12.53 19.16 37.44
C ALA A 155 13.46 19.32 36.23
N ALA A 156 14.52 18.52 36.20
CA ALA A 156 15.51 18.49 35.13
C ALA A 156 14.85 18.14 33.77
N PRO A 157 15.37 18.65 32.63
CA PRO A 157 14.98 18.11 31.33
C PRO A 157 15.39 16.64 31.26
N ILE A 158 14.47 15.78 30.89
CA ILE A 158 14.78 14.41 30.49
C ILE A 158 15.61 14.52 29.20
N GLU A 159 16.88 14.17 29.29
CA GLU A 159 17.78 14.11 28.15
C GLU A 159 17.27 13.04 27.17
N LEU A 160 16.87 13.50 25.97
CA LEU A 160 16.74 12.62 24.82
C LEU A 160 18.15 12.11 24.49
N LYS A 161 18.40 10.81 24.69
CA LYS A 161 19.55 10.17 24.07
C LYS A 161 19.28 10.10 22.58
N ALA A 162 19.91 11.00 21.82
CA ALA A 162 20.14 10.80 20.40
C ALA A 162 21.03 9.56 20.27
N HIS A 163 20.44 8.45 19.85
CA HIS A 163 21.22 7.36 19.28
C HIS A 163 21.54 7.76 17.84
N GLU A 164 22.71 8.35 17.68
CA GLU A 164 23.42 8.43 16.41
C GLU A 164 23.87 7.00 16.06
N GLU A 165 23.18 6.37 15.12
CA GLU A 165 23.74 5.24 14.37
C GLU A 165 24.01 5.73 12.95
N ASP A 166 25.24 6.21 12.77
CA ASP A 166 25.88 6.35 11.48
C ASP A 166 26.01 4.97 10.82
N MET A 167 25.21 4.71 9.79
CA MET A 167 25.57 3.75 8.75
C MET A 167 25.06 4.20 7.36
N HIS A 168 25.99 4.79 6.63
CA HIS A 168 26.21 4.63 5.18
C HIS A 168 25.10 5.10 4.21
N GLY A 169 25.19 6.38 3.83
CA GLY A 169 25.60 6.73 2.47
C GLY A 169 24.59 6.54 1.33
N TYR A 170 23.63 7.45 1.20
CA TYR A 170 23.14 7.91 -0.10
C TYR A 170 22.90 9.41 -0.03
N PRO A 171 23.49 10.24 -0.92
CA PRO A 171 23.16 11.65 -0.96
C PRO A 171 21.69 11.80 -1.41
N THR A 172 20.86 12.35 -0.53
CA THR A 172 19.51 12.82 -0.86
C THR A 172 19.65 13.92 -1.91
N LEU A 173 19.42 13.56 -3.18
CA LEU A 173 19.28 14.52 -4.26
C LEU A 173 17.91 15.19 -4.14
N ASP A 174 17.90 16.39 -3.57
CA ASP A 174 16.77 17.31 -3.61
C ASP A 174 16.54 17.77 -5.07
N THR A 175 15.53 17.22 -5.73
CA THR A 175 15.12 17.67 -7.07
C THR A 175 14.10 18.80 -6.96
N ARG A 176 14.55 19.99 -6.55
CA ARG A 176 13.85 21.24 -6.82
C ARG A 176 14.76 22.19 -7.61
N ALA A 177 14.63 22.13 -8.93
CA ALA A 177 15.21 23.14 -9.82
C ALA A 177 14.38 24.44 -9.77
N ALA A 178 14.94 25.49 -9.18
CA ALA A 178 14.44 26.85 -9.35
C ALA A 178 14.82 27.35 -10.76
N LYS A 179 13.84 27.80 -11.54
CA LYS A 179 14.09 28.45 -12.84
C LYS A 179 14.42 29.92 -12.62
N THR A 180 15.62 30.34 -13.01
CA THR A 180 16.01 31.75 -13.12
C THR A 180 15.50 32.33 -14.45
N ALA A 181 14.84 33.48 -14.40
CA ALA A 181 14.45 34.26 -15.57
C ALA A 181 15.65 35.05 -16.12
N GLY A 182 15.95 34.86 -17.41
CA GLY A 182 16.95 35.61 -18.17
C GLY A 182 16.28 36.59 -19.14
N ARG A 183 16.73 37.84 -19.06
CA ARG A 183 16.14 39.09 -19.57
C ARG A 183 16.29 39.28 -21.08
N ALA A 184 15.36 40.01 -21.68
CA ALA A 184 15.26 40.36 -23.10
C ALA A 184 16.23 41.46 -23.58
N ASN A 185 16.49 41.43 -24.90
CA ASN A 185 16.85 42.47 -25.89
C ASN A 185 18.33 42.77 -26.29
N SER A 186 18.62 42.39 -27.55
CA SER A 186 19.16 43.18 -28.70
C SER A 186 20.59 43.76 -28.65
N PRO A 187 21.29 44.03 -29.80
CA PRO A 187 20.78 44.31 -31.15
C PRO A 187 21.44 43.60 -32.36
N ASP A 188 20.79 43.79 -33.50
CA ASP A 188 21.05 43.33 -34.88
C ASP A 188 22.35 43.89 -35.50
N PRO A 189 22.97 43.17 -36.46
CA PRO A 189 23.46 43.85 -37.68
C PRO A 189 23.17 43.09 -39.00
N ALA A 190 22.38 43.74 -39.84
CA ALA A 190 22.54 43.97 -41.29
C ALA A 190 23.07 42.86 -42.24
N MET A 191 22.16 42.45 -43.13
CA MET A 191 22.28 42.33 -44.60
C MET A 191 23.33 41.37 -45.22
N GLY A 192 22.82 40.34 -45.91
CA GLY A 192 23.52 39.60 -46.96
C GLY A 192 22.53 39.07 -48.02
N ALA A 193 22.75 39.43 -49.29
CA ALA A 193 21.83 39.26 -50.40
C ALA A 193 21.78 37.82 -51.00
N VAL A 194 20.56 37.40 -51.36
CA VAL A 194 20.10 36.68 -52.57
C VAL A 194 20.93 35.49 -53.11
N HIS A 195 20.29 34.33 -53.34
CA HIS A 195 20.16 33.72 -54.69
C HIS A 195 19.17 32.53 -54.72
N ARG A 196 18.05 32.73 -55.43
CA ARG A 196 17.10 31.70 -55.87
C ARG A 196 17.57 31.12 -57.22
N THR A 197 17.46 29.82 -57.41
CA THR A 197 17.50 29.16 -58.73
C THR A 197 16.11 28.64 -59.10
N PRO A 198 15.60 28.86 -60.32
CA PRO A 198 14.28 28.39 -60.74
C PRO A 198 14.33 26.95 -61.29
N LYS A 199 13.27 26.20 -60.97
CA LYS A 199 12.94 24.85 -61.45
C LYS A 199 12.51 24.91 -62.92
N ARG A 200 13.18 24.14 -63.79
CA ARG A 200 12.80 23.97 -65.21
C ARG A 200 11.84 22.79 -65.35
N ARG A 201 10.68 23.04 -65.97
CA ARG A 201 9.70 22.04 -66.42
C ARG A 201 9.90 21.88 -67.93
N GLY A 202 9.95 20.63 -68.38
CA GLY A 202 10.11 20.20 -69.76
C GLY A 202 10.20 18.69 -69.74
#